data_AF-A0A936QE28-F1
#
_entry.id   AF-A0A936QE28-F1
#
_cell.length_a   1.000
_cell.length_b   1.000
_cell.length_c   1.000
_cell.angle_alpha   90.00
_cell.angle_beta   90.00
_cell.angle_gamma   90.00
#
_symmetry.space_group_name_H-M   'P 1'
#
loop_
_entity.id
_entity.type
_entity.pdbx_description
1 polymer ?
#
loop_
_entity_poly.entity_id
_entity_poly.type
_entity_poly.pdbx_seq_one_letter_code
_entity_poly.pdbx_strand_id
1 'polypeptide(L)'
;MIAQVALTPAQVALLKRDLQRAEDQYVRQIARIAGVSESAARRALPAKGRITDPVSRVISALERDLGKPLSDEQRAALYSAEGDYETARRRAEVNAAQK
;
A
#
# COMPACT_ATOMS: atom_id res chain seq x y z
N MET A 1 -7.60 5.86 31.16
CA MET A 1 -8.10 6.62 30.00
C MET A 1 -6.93 6.78 29.05
N ILE A 2 -6.99 6.19 27.85
CA ILE A 2 -5.92 6.33 26.86
C ILE A 2 -6.13 7.69 26.20
N ALA A 3 -5.22 8.64 26.42
CA ALA A 3 -5.28 9.95 25.80
C ALA A 3 -5.19 9.76 24.28
N GLN A 4 -6.31 9.98 23.60
CA GLN A 4 -6.35 10.03 22.15
C GLN A 4 -5.64 11.32 21.76
N VAL A 5 -4.34 11.21 21.46
CA VAL A 5 -3.53 12.34 20.99
C VAL A 5 -4.16 12.82 19.69
N ALA A 6 -4.96 13.88 19.78
CA ALA A 6 -5.56 14.51 18.62
C ALA A 6 -4.43 15.18 17.85
N LEU A 7 -4.11 14.62 16.68
CA LEU A 7 -3.09 15.19 15.78
C LEU A 7 -3.47 16.64 15.44
N THR A 8 -2.49 17.53 15.46
CA THR A 8 -2.65 18.91 14.98
C THR A 8 -2.92 18.92 13.47
N PRO A 9 -3.53 19.97 12.90
CA PRO A 9 -3.73 20.07 11.45
C PRO A 9 -2.45 19.89 10.62
N ALA A 10 -1.31 20.37 11.12
CA ALA A 10 -0.01 20.19 10.49
C ALA A 10 0.46 18.72 10.51
N GLN A 11 0.28 18.02 11.64
CA GLN A 11 0.56 16.59 11.77
C GLN A 11 -0.35 15.74 10.87
N VAL A 12 -1.63 16.11 10.74
CA VAL A 12 -2.57 15.45 9.83
C VAL A 12 -2.14 15.64 8.37
N ALA A 13 -1.71 16.85 7.98
CA ALA A 13 -1.21 17.10 6.64
C ALA A 13 0.07 16.31 6.33
N LEU A 14 1.00 16.25 7.29
CA LEU A 14 2.22 15.44 7.19
C LEU A 14 1.89 13.95 7.04
N LEU A 15 1.01 13.42 7.90
CA LEU A 15 0.56 12.03 7.85
C LEU A 15 -0.06 11.72 6.48
N LYS A 16 -0.97 12.56 5.98
CA LYS A 16 -1.59 12.37 4.66
C LYS A 16 -0.53 12.33 3.55
N ARG A 17 0.44 13.24 3.58
CA ARG A 17 1.52 13.30 2.59
C ARG A 17 2.40 12.05 2.62
N ASP A 18 2.79 11.61 3.81
CA ASP A 18 3.68 10.47 3.96
C ASP A 18 2.97 9.15 3.62
N LEU A 19 1.67 9.03 3.92
CA LEU A 19 0.82 7.92 3.45
C LEU A 19 0.66 7.93 1.92
N GLN A 20 0.44 9.09 1.32
CA GLN A 20 0.35 9.22 -0.14
C GLN A 20 1.66 8.76 -0.81
N ARG A 21 2.80 9.16 -0.24
CA ARG A 21 4.11 8.77 -0.73
C ARG A 21 4.35 7.26 -0.62
N ALA A 22 3.96 6.64 0.49
CA ALA A 22 4.07 5.19 0.67
C ALA A 22 3.18 4.43 -0.35
N GLU A 23 1.95 4.89 -0.55
CA GLU A 23 1.02 4.31 -1.53
C GLU A 23 1.57 4.44 -2.97
N ASP A 24 2.11 5.61 -3.35
CA ASP A 24 2.70 5.82 -4.66
C ASP A 24 3.94 4.96 -4.91
N GLN A 25 4.74 4.70 -3.88
CA GLN A 25 5.88 3.78 -3.97
C GLN A 25 5.40 2.33 -4.16
N TYR A 26 4.38 1.93 -3.42
CA TYR A 26 3.80 0.60 -3.52
C TYR A 26 3.18 0.34 -4.91
N VAL A 27 2.42 1.30 -5.45
CA VAL A 27 1.88 1.25 -6.82
C VAL A 27 2.99 1.03 -7.85
N ARG A 28 4.09 1.78 -7.76
CA ARG A 28 5.24 1.64 -8.67
C ARG A 28 5.89 0.26 -8.57
N GLN A 29 5.99 -0.29 -7.35
CA GLN A 29 6.58 -1.60 -7.11
C GLN A 29 5.69 -2.71 -7.67
N ILE A 30 4.37 -2.64 -7.46
CA ILE A 30 3.39 -3.55 -8.06
C ILE A 30 3.50 -3.52 -9.59
N ALA A 31 3.49 -2.33 -10.19
CA ALA A 31 3.56 -2.15 -11.63
C ALA A 31 4.82 -2.82 -12.21
N ARG A 32 5.97 -2.61 -11.57
CA ARG A 32 7.24 -3.23 -11.97
C ARG A 32 7.23 -4.75 -11.84
N ILE A 33 6.72 -5.29 -10.73
CA ILE A 33 6.71 -6.73 -10.45
C ILE A 33 5.76 -7.47 -11.41
N ALA A 34 4.55 -6.96 -11.56
CA ALA A 34 3.51 -7.59 -12.39
C ALA A 34 3.69 -7.29 -13.89
N GLY A 35 4.58 -6.36 -14.25
CA GLY A 35 4.78 -5.94 -15.65
C GLY A 35 3.57 -5.19 -16.22
N VAL A 36 2.87 -4.43 -15.39
CA VAL A 36 1.66 -3.66 -15.77
C VAL A 36 1.91 -2.16 -15.68
N SER A 37 1.01 -1.35 -16.25
CA SER A 37 1.05 0.10 -16.07
C SER A 37 0.75 0.49 -14.61
N GLU A 38 1.30 1.62 -14.13
CA GLU A 38 0.97 2.16 -12.80
C GLU A 38 -0.54 2.43 -12.63
N SER A 39 -1.23 2.76 -13.73
CA SER A 39 -2.69 2.93 -13.74
C SER A 39 -3.43 1.61 -13.48
N ALA A 40 -2.96 0.50 -14.06
CA ALA A 40 -3.52 -0.83 -13.80
C ALA A 40 -3.22 -1.28 -12.35
N ALA A 41 -2.00 -1.06 -11.87
CA ALA A 41 -1.62 -1.34 -10.49
C ALA A 41 -2.49 -0.56 -9.48
N ARG A 42 -2.76 0.73 -9.75
CA ARG A 42 -3.64 1.56 -8.90
C ARG A 42 -5.10 1.11 -8.90
N ARG A 43 -5.60 0.56 -10.01
CA ARG A 43 -6.96 -0.04 -10.06
C ARG A 43 -7.04 -1.37 -9.31
N ALA A 44 -5.94 -2.11 -9.26
CA ALA A 44 -5.86 -3.38 -8.53
C ALA A 44 -5.80 -3.19 -7.01
N LEU A 45 -5.35 -2.02 -6.55
CA LEU A 45 -5.36 -1.65 -5.14
C LEU A 45 -6.80 -1.54 -4.61
N PRO A 46 -7.13 -2.28 -3.54
CA PRO A 46 -8.46 -2.17 -2.97
C PRO A 46 -8.66 -0.84 -2.23
N ALA A 47 -9.90 -0.33 -2.25
CA ALA A 47 -10.26 0.86 -1.49
C ALA A 47 -10.02 0.67 0.02
N LYS A 48 -9.51 1.71 0.69
CA LYS A 48 -9.19 1.70 2.14
C LYS A 48 -10.41 1.22 2.95
N GLY A 49 -10.28 0.09 3.64
CA GLY A 49 -11.37 -0.56 4.39
C GLY A 49 -10.92 -1.86 5.07
N ARG A 50 -11.84 -2.58 5.73
CA ARG A 50 -11.54 -3.86 6.40
C ARG A 50 -11.32 -4.96 5.37
N ILE A 51 -10.06 -5.19 5.04
CA ILE A 51 -9.62 -6.27 4.17
C ILE A 51 -8.62 -7.10 4.96
N THR A 52 -8.98 -8.37 5.17
CA THR A 52 -8.21 -9.33 5.97
C THR A 52 -6.90 -9.72 5.30
N ASP A 53 -6.81 -9.65 3.97
CA ASP A 53 -5.60 -9.87 3.19
C ASP A 53 -5.57 -8.94 1.95
N PRO A 54 -4.91 -7.76 2.06
CA PRO A 54 -4.87 -6.76 0.99
C PRO A 54 -4.12 -7.26 -0.25
N VAL A 55 -3.01 -7.98 -0.07
CA VAL A 55 -2.16 -8.44 -1.17
C VAL A 55 -2.83 -9.51 -1.99
N SER A 56 -3.51 -10.48 -1.36
CA SER A 56 -4.21 -11.51 -2.12
C SER A 56 -5.27 -10.91 -3.05
N ARG A 57 -5.93 -9.82 -2.63
CA ARG A 57 -6.85 -9.07 -3.49
C ARG A 57 -6.14 -8.37 -4.65
N VAL A 58 -4.99 -7.74 -4.39
CA VAL A 58 -4.17 -7.10 -5.44
C VAL A 58 -3.74 -8.15 -6.46
N ILE A 59 -3.25 -9.31 -6.02
CA ILE A 59 -2.88 -10.43 -6.89
C ILE A 59 -4.08 -10.86 -7.74
N SER A 60 -5.24 -11.16 -7.13
CA SER A 60 -6.42 -11.58 -7.89
C SER A 60 -6.90 -10.53 -8.90
N ALA A 61 -6.81 -9.25 -8.56
CA ALA A 61 -7.17 -8.16 -9.48
C ALA A 61 -6.20 -8.05 -10.66
N LEU A 62 -4.88 -8.18 -10.40
CA LEU A 62 -3.85 -8.17 -11.43
C LEU A 62 -3.97 -9.36 -12.38
N GLU A 63 -4.19 -10.56 -11.84
CA GLU A 63 -4.37 -11.78 -12.65
C GLU A 63 -5.60 -11.69 -13.55
N ARG A 64 -6.68 -11.06 -13.05
CA ARG A 64 -7.89 -10.81 -13.83
C ARG A 64 -7.64 -9.81 -14.97
N ASP A 65 -6.89 -8.74 -14.72
CA ASP A 65 -6.57 -7.72 -15.74
C ASP A 65 -5.59 -8.27 -16.79
N LEU A 66 -4.61 -9.07 -16.36
CA LEU A 66 -3.62 -9.71 -17.22
C LEU A 66 -4.16 -10.89 -18.01
N GLY A 67 -5.27 -11.51 -17.58
CA GLY A 67 -5.83 -12.72 -18.18
C GLY A 67 -4.95 -13.98 -18.00
N LYS A 68 -3.94 -13.91 -17.12
CA LYS A 68 -3.01 -15.00 -16.82
C LYS A 68 -2.59 -14.95 -15.34
N PRO A 69 -2.25 -16.10 -14.74
CA PRO A 69 -1.72 -16.10 -13.38
C PRO A 69 -0.35 -15.41 -13.32
N LEU A 70 -0.08 -14.76 -12.18
CA LEU A 70 1.26 -14.27 -11.85
C LEU A 70 2.14 -15.47 -11.46
N SER A 71 3.43 -15.41 -11.81
CA SER A 71 4.38 -16.44 -11.40
C SER A 71 4.57 -16.44 -9.88
N ASP A 72 5.03 -17.56 -9.33
CA ASP A 72 5.28 -17.68 -7.89
C ASP A 72 6.31 -16.64 -7.40
N GLU A 73 7.30 -16.32 -8.23
CA GLU A 73 8.29 -15.27 -7.97
C GLU A 73 7.65 -13.87 -7.94
N GLN A 74 6.73 -13.57 -8.86
CA GLN A 74 5.98 -12.31 -8.86
C GLN A 74 5.07 -12.21 -7.64
N ARG A 75 4.40 -13.31 -7.26
CA ARG A 75 3.58 -13.36 -6.04
C ARG A 75 4.43 -13.12 -4.80
N ALA A 76 5.56 -13.81 -4.65
CA ALA A 76 6.46 -13.64 -3.51
C ALA A 76 6.99 -12.20 -3.42
N ALA A 77 7.34 -11.59 -4.55
CA ALA A 77 7.77 -10.20 -4.61
C ALA A 77 6.64 -9.21 -4.21
N LEU A 78 5.38 -9.49 -4.55
CA LEU A 78 4.23 -8.69 -4.10
C LEU A 78 4.02 -8.79 -2.59
N TYR A 79 4.13 -9.98 -2.00
CA TYR A 79 4.07 -10.14 -0.54
C TYR A 79 5.19 -9.37 0.17
N SER A 80 6.41 -9.36 -0.39
CA SER A 80 7.52 -8.55 0.15
C SER A 80 7.21 -7.06 0.06
N ALA A 81 6.68 -6.58 -1.07
CA ALA A 81 6.34 -5.17 -1.28
C ALA A 81 5.25 -4.68 -0.31
N GLU A 82 4.31 -5.54 0.08
CA GLU A 82 3.29 -5.22 1.09
C GLU A 82 3.89 -5.08 2.49
N GLY A 83 4.86 -5.94 2.85
CA GLY A 83 5.59 -5.82 4.11
C GLY A 83 6.33 -4.47 4.20
N ASP A 84 6.91 -4.01 3.10
CA ASP A 84 7.55 -2.70 3.01
C ASP A 84 6.52 -1.56 3.13
N TYR A 85 5.38 -1.68 2.46
CA TYR A 85 4.28 -0.71 2.52
C TYR A 85 3.71 -0.56 3.93
N GLU A 86 3.42 -1.67 4.61
CA GLU A 86 2.93 -1.67 6.00
C GLU A 86 3.97 -1.09 6.96
N THR A 87 5.26 -1.39 6.75
CA THR A 87 6.35 -0.80 7.54
C THR A 87 6.44 0.70 7.32
N ALA A 88 6.37 1.17 6.08
CA ALA A 88 6.38 2.60 5.74
C ALA A 88 5.18 3.33 6.33
N ARG A 89 3.99 2.71 6.27
CA ARG A 89 2.76 3.24 6.85
C ARG A 89 2.88 3.38 8.37
N ARG A 90 3.33 2.35 9.08
CA ARG A 90 3.53 2.40 10.53
C ARG A 90 4.56 3.47 10.92
N ARG A 91 5.63 3.62 10.13
CA ARG A 91 6.62 4.70 10.32
C ARG A 91 5.99 6.09 10.12
N ALA A 92 5.13 6.26 9.13
CA ALA A 92 4.41 7.52 8.91
C ALA A 92 3.50 7.86 10.10
N GLU A 93 2.78 6.87 10.64
CA GLU A 93 1.94 7.04 11.85
C GLU A 93 2.78 7.44 13.08
N VAL A 94 3.93 6.78 13.31
CA VAL A 94 4.85 7.11 14.40
C VAL A 94 5.46 8.51 14.24
N ASN A 95 5.92 8.86 13.03
CA ASN A 95 6.53 10.17 12.75
C ASN A 95 5.53 11.32 12.95
N ALA A 96 4.27 11.11 12.57
CA ALA A 96 3.21 12.11 12.76
C ALA A 96 2.84 12.31 14.24
N ALA A 97 3.03 11.29 15.08
CA ALA A 97 2.80 11.38 16.52
C ALA A 97 3.97 12.01 17.30
N GLN A 98 5.18 12.05 16.72
CA GLN A 98 6.39 12.56 17.38
C GLN A 98 6.79 14.00 17.03
N LYS A 99 6.27 14.57 15.93
CA LYS A 99 6.61 15.93 15.46
C LYS A 99 5.49 16.92 15.67
#